data_AF-A0A4Q0SJV5-F1
#
_entry.id   AF-A0A4Q0SJV5-F1
#
_cell.length_a   1.000
_cell.length_b   1.000
_cell.length_c   1.000
_cell.angle_alpha   90.00
_cell.angle_beta   90.00
_cell.angle_gamma   90.00
#
_symmetry.space_group_name_H-M   'P 1'
#
loop_
_entity.id
_entity.type
_entity.pdbx_description
1 polymer ?
#
loop_
_entity_poly.entity_id
_entity_poly.type
_entity_poly.pdbx_seq_one_letter_code
_entity_poly.pdbx_strand_id
1 'polypeptide(L)' 'MEAAPKPGMLRPLRSAQLYGYLIECDGLLFHPGGNRPLCGFYTARLMLNARWLKKVGSRYELTPEALQQLR' A
#
# COMPACT_ATOMS: atom_id res chain seq x y z
N MET A 1 -15.50 -6.50 -9.96
CA MET A 1 -15.78 -5.42 -8.98
C MET A 1 -14.87 -5.65 -7.78
N GLU A 2 -13.76 -4.94 -7.66
CA GLU A 2 -12.96 -4.97 -6.43
C GLU A 2 -13.30 -3.73 -5.60
N ALA A 3 -13.61 -3.96 -4.32
CA ALA A 3 -14.26 -3.03 -3.43
C ALA A 3 -13.43 -1.76 -3.19
N ALA A 4 -14.12 -0.63 -3.01
CA ALA A 4 -13.52 0.64 -2.61
C ALA A 4 -12.58 0.46 -1.40
N PRO A 5 -11.47 1.21 -1.33
CA PRO A 5 -10.48 1.05 -0.28
C PRO A 5 -11.11 1.40 1.08
N LYS A 6 -10.89 0.55 2.08
CA LYS A 6 -11.36 0.82 3.45
C LYS A 6 -10.66 2.08 4.00
N PRO A 7 -11.26 2.81 4.96
CA PRO A 7 -10.67 4.05 5.49
C PRO A 7 -9.21 3.92 5.96
N GLY A 8 -8.84 2.78 6.55
CA GLY A 8 -7.45 2.50 7.00
C GLY A 8 -6.44 2.22 5.87
N MET A 9 -6.89 1.98 4.63
CA MET A 9 -6.03 1.70 3.47
C MET A 9 -5.66 2.96 2.69
N LEU A 10 -6.51 3.99 2.73
CA LEU A 10 -6.34 5.20 1.92
C LEU A 10 -5.00 5.91 2.18
N ARG A 11 -4.59 6.05 3.44
CA ARG A 11 -3.35 6.73 3.82
C ARG A 11 -2.09 5.98 3.32
N PRO A 12 -1.96 4.65 3.52
CA PRO A 12 -0.91 3.86 2.88
C PRO A 12 -0.92 3.96 1.34
N LEU A 13 -2.09 3.82 0.71
CA LEU A 13 -2.20 3.84 -0.76
C LEU A 13 -1.79 5.19 -1.36
N ARG A 14 -2.22 6.30 -0.76
CA ARG A 14 -1.77 7.65 -1.16
C ARG A 14 -0.27 7.84 -0.96
N SER A 15 0.30 7.25 0.09
CA SER A 15 1.75 7.29 0.28
C SER A 15 2.48 6.49 -0.79
N ALA A 16 1.97 5.30 -1.16
CA ALA A 16 2.51 4.52 -2.27
C ALA A 16 2.41 5.27 -3.60
N GLN A 17 1.32 6.02 -3.82
CA GLN A 17 1.16 6.90 -5.00
C GLN A 17 2.19 8.02 -5.02
N LEU A 18 2.42 8.68 -3.87
CA LEU A 18 3.33 9.82 -3.76
C LEU A 18 4.81 9.41 -3.91
N TYR A 19 5.21 8.31 -3.28
CA TYR A 19 6.62 7.87 -3.24
C TYR A 19 6.94 6.77 -4.28
N GLY A 20 5.95 6.29 -5.01
CA GLY A 20 6.06 5.20 -5.98
C GLY A 20 6.02 3.79 -5.36
N TYR A 21 6.49 3.62 -4.12
CA TYR A 21 6.47 2.36 -3.40
C TYR A 21 6.44 2.56 -1.87
N LEU A 22 6.15 1.47 -1.15
CA LEU A 22 6.28 1.33 0.29
C LEU A 22 7.30 0.24 0.62
N ILE A 23 7.88 0.32 1.81
CA ILE A 23 8.89 -0.62 2.32
C ILE A 23 8.27 -1.42 3.45
N GLU A 24 8.48 -2.73 3.44
CA GLU A 24 8.13 -3.60 4.58
C GLU A 24 9.34 -3.73 5.52
N CYS A 25 9.11 -3.51 6.81
CA CYS A 25 10.07 -3.77 7.88
C CYS A 25 9.29 -4.36 9.07
N ASP A 26 9.70 -5.55 9.53
CA ASP A 26 9.05 -6.28 10.64
C ASP A 26 7.51 -6.39 10.53
N GLY A 27 7.02 -6.65 9.31
CA GLY A 27 5.58 -6.76 9.04
C GLY A 27 4.81 -5.43 9.10
N LEU A 28 5.48 -4.29 9.19
CA LEU A 28 4.90 -2.96 9.10
C LEU A 28 5.30 -2.31 7.77
N LEU A 29 4.40 -1.52 7.18
CA LEU A 29 4.72 -0.73 5.98
C LEU A 29 5.06 0.70 6.31
N PHE A 30 6.09 1.20 5.63
CA PHE A 30 6.60 2.55 5.73
C PHE A 30 6.66 3.17 4.33
N HIS A 31 6.57 4.48 4.25
CA HIS A 31 7.05 5.15 3.04
C HIS A 31 8.59 5.24 3.09
N PRO A 32 9.27 5.38 1.94
CA PRO A 32 10.70 5.61 1.89
C PRO A 32 11.10 6.83 2.74
N GLY A 33 12.12 6.66 3.59
CA GLY A 33 12.61 7.69 4.51
C GLY A 33 11.70 7.99 5.72
N GLY A 34 10.61 7.24 5.91
CA GLY A 34 9.70 7.40 7.03
C GLY A 34 10.06 6.54 8.24
N ASN A 35 10.00 7.14 9.44
CA ASN A 35 10.25 6.43 10.70
C ASN A 35 8.95 5.97 11.39
N ARG A 36 7.78 6.30 10.84
CA ARG A 36 6.48 5.90 11.40
C ARG A 36 5.76 4.95 10.45
N PRO A 37 5.19 3.85 10.97
CA PRO A 37 4.46 2.91 10.14
C PRO A 37 3.17 3.55 9.61
N LEU A 38 2.86 3.28 8.34
CA LEU A 38 1.62 3.64 7.68
C LEU A 38 0.51 2.67 8.04
N CYS A 39 0.82 1.37 8.05
CA CYS A 39 -0.08 0.30 8.46
C CYS A 39 0.70 -0.97 8.81
N GLY A 40 0.04 -1.90 9.51
CA GLY A 40 0.60 -3.20 9.82
C GLY A 40 0.24 -4.30 8.82
N PHE A 41 0.83 -5.48 9.03
CA PHE A 41 0.76 -6.66 8.17
C PHE A 41 -0.66 -7.03 7.73
N TYR A 42 -1.62 -7.00 8.65
CA TYR A 42 -3.00 -7.37 8.32
C TYR A 42 -3.61 -6.43 7.28
N THR A 43 -3.39 -5.12 7.41
CA THR A 43 -3.90 -4.12 6.45
C THR A 43 -3.18 -4.27 5.11
N ALA A 44 -1.86 -4.50 5.14
CA ALA A 44 -1.06 -4.81 3.97
C ALA A 44 -1.62 -5.99 3.17
N ARG A 45 -1.91 -7.08 3.89
CA ARG A 45 -2.44 -8.32 3.30
C ARG A 45 -3.81 -8.09 2.67
N LEU A 46 -4.67 -7.30 3.30
CA LEU A 46 -5.94 -6.93 2.69
C LEU A 46 -5.73 -6.11 1.40
N MET A 47 -4.78 -5.19 1.37
CA MET A 47 -4.46 -4.41 0.16
C MET A 47 -3.87 -5.28 -0.95
N LEU A 48 -3.06 -6.30 -0.62
CA LEU A 48 -2.58 -7.29 -1.59
C LEU A 48 -3.74 -8.14 -2.14
N ASN A 49 -4.58 -8.68 -1.26
CA ASN A 49 -5.69 -9.55 -1.64
C ASN A 49 -6.73 -8.84 -2.51
N ALA A 50 -6.96 -7.55 -2.26
CA ALA A 50 -7.87 -6.70 -3.04
C ALA A 50 -7.17 -5.97 -4.20
N ARG A 51 -5.96 -6.43 -4.59
CA ARG A 51 -5.19 -5.95 -5.74
C ARG A 51 -4.93 -4.43 -5.76
N TRP A 52 -4.91 -3.79 -4.59
CA TRP A 52 -4.49 -2.39 -4.45
C TRP A 52 -2.97 -2.24 -4.50
N LEU A 53 -2.26 -3.21 -3.93
CA LEU A 53 -0.80 -3.28 -3.95
C LEU A 53 -0.34 -4.60 -4.59
N LYS A 54 0.87 -4.56 -5.15
CA LYS A 54 1.66 -5.73 -5.53
C LYS A 54 2.98 -5.72 -4.76
N LYS A 55 3.48 -6.90 -4.40
CA LYS A 55 4.80 -7.04 -3.78
C LYS A 55 5.85 -7.29 -4.87
N VAL A 56 6.89 -6.47 -4.91
CA VAL A 56 8.02 -6.55 -5.84
C VAL A 56 9.29 -6.63 -5.00
N GLY A 57 9.80 -7.84 -4.78
CA GLY A 57 10.90 -8.09 -3.84
C GLY A 57 10.51 -7.69 -2.40
N SER A 58 11.22 -6.74 -1.82
CA SER A 58 10.95 -6.19 -0.48
C SER A 58 10.06 -4.93 -0.48
N ARG A 59 9.57 -4.52 -1.65
CA ARG A 59 8.78 -3.30 -1.83
C ARG A 59 7.34 -3.61 -2.20
N TYR A 60 6.47 -2.66 -1.88
CA TYR A 60 5.05 -2.71 -2.22
C TYR A 60 4.72 -1.54 -3.13
N GLU A 61 4.22 -1.83 -4.31
CA GLU A 61 3.87 -0.82 -5.31
C GLU A 61 2.36 -0.84 -5.55
N LEU A 62 1.80 0.29 -5.98
CA LEU A 62 0.43 0.28 -6.49
C LEU A 62 0.33 -0.54 -7.77
N THR A 63 -0.79 -1.22 -7.94
CA THR A 63 -1.14 -1.82 -9.22
C THR A 63 -1.57 -0.73 -10.21
N PRO A 64 -1.46 -0.98 -11.53
CA PRO A 64 -1.96 -0.07 -12.55
C PRO A 64 -3.45 0.27 -12.36
N GLU A 65 -4.26 -0.69 -11.94
CA GLU A 65 -5.68 -0.54 -11.68
C GLU A 65 -5.94 0.35 -10.46
N ALA A 66 -5.16 0.18 -9.40
CA ALA A 66 -5.24 1.02 -8.21
C ALA A 66 -4.85 2.47 -8.51
N LEU A 67 -3.83 2.70 -9.35
CA LEU A 67 -3.41 4.04 -9.77
C LEU A 67 -4.53 4.79 -10.52
N GLN A 68 -5.31 4.09 -11.34
CA GLN A 68 -6.45 4.70 -12.04
C GLN A 68 -7.58 5.07 -11.08
N GLN A 69 -7.80 4.28 -10.02
CA GLN A 69 -8.85 4.52 -9.03
C GLN A 69 -8.48 5.55 -7.95
N LEU A 70 -7.19 5.81 -7.74
CA LEU A 70 -6.66 6.79 -6.78
C LEU A 70 -6.39 8.17 -7.41
N ARG A 71 -6.77 8.39 -8.67
CA ARG A 71 -6.82 9.71 -9.29
C ARG A 71 -7.96 10.54 -8.72
#